data_AF-H1W0R8-F1
#
_entry.id   AF-H1W0R8-F1
#
_cell.length_a   1.000
_cell.length_b   1.000
_cell.length_c   1.000
_cell.angle_alpha   90.00
_cell.angle_beta   90.00
_cell.angle_gamma   90.00
#
_symmetry.space_group_name_H-M   'P 1'
#
loop_
_entity.id
_entity.type
_entity.pdbx_description
1 polymer ?
#
loop_
_entity_poly.entity_id
_entity_poly.type
_entity_poly.pdbx_seq_one_letter_code
_entity_poly.pdbx_strand_id
1 'polypeptide(L)'
;MLAPFALPLFVLLGPALASFREDCLALTPQSTVANSTGRELAFVTSGTDLAFPEQDAACNRASQVVRADLCRVAMNLTTSARSEVVTEVWLPEKWNGRLVTVAGGGLDGCVHYEDMAYATAHGFAAVGTNNGHAGTTGIQFLNNEDVVIDFSWRALHVGVVAGKQLLQSMYKRPATGSVFFGCSTRG
;
A
#
# COMPACT_ATOMS: atom_id res chain seq x y z
N MET A 1 8.17 30.03 -42.53
CA MET A 1 7.65 28.84 -41.84
C MET A 1 7.71 29.12 -40.35
N LEU A 2 6.59 29.46 -39.73
CA LEU A 2 6.48 29.76 -38.30
C LEU A 2 6.13 28.46 -37.57
N ALA A 3 6.98 28.03 -36.64
CA ALA A 3 6.72 26.89 -35.78
C ALA A 3 5.62 27.23 -34.76
N PRO A 4 4.63 26.35 -34.52
CA PRO A 4 3.63 26.59 -33.50
C PRO A 4 4.24 26.37 -32.12
N PHE A 5 4.20 27.41 -31.28
CA PHE A 5 4.48 27.28 -29.84
C PHE A 5 3.37 26.46 -29.20
N ALA A 6 3.68 25.23 -28.79
CA ALA A 6 2.83 24.45 -27.92
C ALA A 6 2.96 25.02 -26.49
N LEU A 7 1.91 25.68 -26.00
CA LEU A 7 1.82 26.05 -24.59
C LEU A 7 1.65 24.78 -23.74
N PRO A 8 2.42 24.58 -22.66
CA PRO A 8 2.24 23.45 -21.78
C PRO A 8 0.89 23.60 -21.06
N LEU A 9 0.08 22.54 -21.13
CA LEU A 9 -1.21 22.46 -20.44
C LEU A 9 -0.94 22.38 -18.93
N PHE A 10 -0.96 23.52 -18.25
CA PHE A 10 -0.98 23.55 -16.78
C PHE A 10 -2.32 23.01 -16.29
N VAL A 11 -2.33 21.76 -15.81
CA VAL A 11 -3.48 21.19 -15.11
C VAL A 11 -3.58 21.89 -13.75
N LEU A 12 -4.56 22.78 -13.60
CA LEU A 12 -4.86 23.42 -12.33
C LEU A 12 -5.50 22.39 -11.39
N LEU A 13 -4.74 21.94 -10.38
CA LEU A 13 -5.29 21.16 -9.27
C LEU A 13 -6.29 22.01 -8.48
N GLY A 14 -7.45 21.45 -8.17
CA GLY A 14 -8.42 22.09 -7.28
C GLY A 14 -7.85 22.26 -5.85
N PRO A 15 -8.30 23.27 -5.08
CA PRO A 15 -7.73 23.60 -3.77
C PRO A 15 -7.79 22.47 -2.75
N ALA A 16 -8.84 21.64 -2.76
CA ALA A 16 -8.96 20.47 -1.88
C ALA A 16 -7.88 19.41 -2.18
N LEU A 17 -7.59 19.16 -3.46
CA LEU A 17 -6.59 18.18 -3.87
C LEU A 17 -5.16 18.68 -3.60
N ALA A 18 -4.93 19.99 -3.69
CA ALA A 18 -3.69 20.61 -3.28
C ALA A 18 -3.44 20.44 -1.77
N SER A 19 -4.44 20.72 -0.93
CA SER A 19 -4.37 20.46 0.52
C SER A 19 -4.11 18.99 0.83
N PHE A 20 -4.81 18.07 0.17
CA PHE A 20 -4.63 16.64 0.37
C PHE A 20 -3.22 16.17 0.00
N ARG A 21 -2.64 16.70 -1.08
CA ARG A 21 -1.25 16.44 -1.46
C ARG A 21 -0.28 16.92 -0.38
N GLU A 22 -0.47 18.11 0.16
CA GLU A 22 0.36 18.65 1.23
C GLU A 22 0.27 17.79 2.50
N ASP A 23 -0.94 17.40 2.90
CA ASP A 23 -1.18 16.51 4.03
C ASP A 23 -0.49 15.14 3.85
N CYS A 24 -0.56 14.57 2.63
CA CYS A 24 0.11 13.33 2.29
C CYS A 24 1.63 13.43 2.45
N LEU A 25 2.23 14.48 1.86
CA LEU A 25 3.67 14.68 1.89
C LEU A 25 4.19 15.12 3.27
N ALA A 26 3.31 15.60 4.15
CA ALA A 26 3.62 15.91 5.54
C ALA A 26 3.55 14.68 6.47
N LEU A 27 3.09 13.52 6.00
CA LEU A 27 3.10 12.30 6.80
C LEU A 27 4.54 11.93 7.19
N THR A 28 4.69 11.40 8.40
CA THR A 28 5.96 10.85 8.90
C THR A 28 5.73 9.39 9.30
N PRO A 29 5.69 8.45 8.33
CA PRO A 29 5.34 7.06 8.60
C PRO A 29 6.19 6.41 9.68
N GLN A 30 7.50 6.69 9.71
CA GLN A 30 8.46 6.13 10.65
C GLN A 30 8.26 6.61 12.09
N SER A 31 7.65 7.79 12.29
CA SER A 31 7.29 8.27 13.63
C SER A 31 5.92 7.72 14.08
N THR A 32 5.07 7.38 13.11
CA THR A 32 3.69 6.94 13.33
C THR A 32 3.60 5.44 13.56
N VAL A 33 4.42 4.66 12.85
CA VAL A 33 4.42 3.20 12.88
C VAL A 33 5.75 2.72 13.45
N ALA A 34 5.69 2.07 14.61
CA ALA A 34 6.88 1.53 15.27
C ALA A 34 7.52 0.41 14.44
N ASN A 35 8.84 0.24 14.59
CA ASN A 35 9.64 -0.77 13.88
C ASN A 35 9.52 -0.70 12.36
N SER A 36 9.28 0.50 11.82
CA SER A 36 9.13 0.71 10.40
C SER A 36 10.35 1.42 9.79
N THR A 37 10.72 0.99 8.59
CA THR A 37 11.66 1.70 7.71
C THR A 37 10.90 2.13 6.45
N GLY A 38 11.01 3.42 6.08
CA GLY A 38 10.30 3.95 4.91
C GLY A 38 10.91 3.46 3.60
N ARG A 39 10.05 3.07 2.65
CA ARG A 39 10.42 2.77 1.26
C ARG A 39 9.95 3.88 0.31
N GLU A 40 8.70 4.31 0.44
CA GLU A 40 8.09 5.30 -0.44
C GLU A 40 7.03 6.13 0.31
N LEU A 41 6.97 7.42 0.01
CA LEU A 41 5.86 8.30 0.39
C LEU A 41 5.55 9.20 -0.80
N ALA A 42 4.41 8.95 -1.46
CA ALA A 42 4.06 9.65 -2.69
C ALA A 42 2.58 10.01 -2.74
N PHE A 43 2.29 11.25 -3.17
CA PHE A 43 0.97 11.59 -3.68
C PHE A 43 0.86 11.11 -5.14
N VAL A 44 -0.15 10.29 -5.42
CA VAL A 44 -0.39 9.66 -6.72
C VAL A 44 -1.73 10.14 -7.25
N THR A 45 -1.74 10.63 -8.49
CA THR A 45 -2.98 11.06 -9.14
C THR A 45 -3.69 9.91 -9.85
N SER A 46 -5.01 9.97 -9.92
CA SER A 46 -5.83 9.03 -10.69
C SER A 46 -5.38 8.93 -12.15
N GLY A 47 -5.30 7.70 -12.67
CA GLY A 47 -4.81 7.39 -14.02
C GLY A 47 -3.32 7.09 -14.09
N THR A 48 -2.56 7.26 -12.99
CA THR A 48 -1.13 6.89 -12.95
C THR A 48 -0.96 5.38 -13.04
N ASP A 49 -0.03 4.92 -13.88
CA ASP A 49 0.46 3.54 -13.89
C ASP A 49 1.68 3.43 -12.96
N LEU A 50 1.47 2.84 -11.78
CA LEU A 50 2.53 2.67 -10.78
C LEU A 50 3.39 1.47 -11.15
N ALA A 51 4.71 1.64 -11.14
CA ALA A 51 5.66 0.55 -11.32
C ALA A 51 6.12 -0.02 -9.96
N PHE A 52 6.36 -1.33 -9.91
CA PHE A 52 6.82 -2.06 -8.73
C PHE A 52 8.10 -2.85 -9.03
N PRO A 53 9.24 -2.17 -9.30
CA PRO A 53 10.49 -2.85 -9.67
C PRO A 53 11.06 -3.76 -8.57
N GLU A 54 10.64 -3.55 -7.31
CA GLU A 54 11.06 -4.35 -6.15
C GLU A 54 10.17 -5.59 -5.90
N GLN A 55 9.00 -5.68 -6.55
CA GLN A 55 8.15 -6.85 -6.45
C GLN A 55 8.82 -8.01 -7.18
N ASP A 56 8.83 -9.19 -6.56
CA ASP A 56 9.35 -10.41 -7.19
C ASP A 56 8.63 -10.71 -8.51
N ALA A 57 9.39 -11.05 -9.56
CA ALA A 57 8.84 -11.30 -10.89
C ALA A 57 7.81 -12.44 -10.91
N ALA A 58 7.93 -13.43 -10.00
CA ALA A 58 6.98 -14.53 -9.88
C ALA A 58 5.59 -14.07 -9.42
N CYS A 59 5.48 -12.88 -8.82
CA CYS A 59 4.19 -12.26 -8.51
C CYS A 59 3.42 -11.78 -9.75
N ASN A 60 4.07 -11.75 -10.93
CA ASN A 60 3.47 -11.40 -12.22
C ASN A 60 2.69 -10.06 -12.21
N ARG A 61 3.18 -9.09 -11.44
CA ARG A 61 2.57 -7.76 -11.29
C ARG A 61 3.66 -6.69 -11.23
N ALA A 62 4.18 -6.32 -12.40
CA ALA A 62 5.22 -5.29 -12.52
C ALA A 62 4.67 -3.85 -12.44
N SER A 63 3.40 -3.65 -12.81
CA SER A 63 2.73 -2.35 -12.71
C SER A 63 1.23 -2.48 -12.44
N GLN A 64 0.61 -1.37 -12.01
CA GLN A 64 -0.83 -1.25 -11.79
C GLN A 64 -1.31 0.18 -11.96
N VAL A 65 -2.36 0.35 -12.78
CA VAL A 65 -3.08 1.63 -12.91
C VAL A 65 -3.95 1.88 -11.68
N VAL A 66 -3.80 3.05 -11.06
CA VAL A 66 -4.67 3.52 -9.97
C VAL A 66 -5.77 4.42 -10.51
N ARG A 67 -6.97 4.34 -9.92
CA ARG A 67 -8.17 5.10 -10.37
C ARG A 67 -8.71 6.07 -9.31
N ALA A 68 -7.89 6.40 -8.33
CA ALA A 68 -8.17 7.41 -7.31
C ALA A 68 -6.91 8.25 -7.10
N ASP A 69 -7.11 9.53 -6.79
CA ASP A 69 -6.05 10.32 -6.18
C ASP A 69 -5.81 9.79 -4.77
N LEU A 70 -4.56 9.48 -4.43
CA LEU A 70 -4.23 8.80 -3.17
C LEU A 70 -2.85 9.17 -2.64
N CYS A 71 -2.67 8.97 -1.35
CA CYS A 71 -1.37 8.94 -0.70
C CYS A 71 -0.89 7.48 -0.60
N ARG A 72 0.22 7.17 -1.26
CA ARG A 72 0.89 5.87 -1.21
C ARG A 72 1.98 5.92 -0.16
N VAL A 73 1.92 5.00 0.79
CA VAL A 73 2.95 4.80 1.81
C VAL A 73 3.45 3.37 1.72
N ALA A 74 4.73 3.17 1.42
CA ALA A 74 5.38 1.86 1.43
C ALA A 74 6.44 1.81 2.53
N MET A 75 6.48 0.70 3.27
CA MET A 75 7.40 0.51 4.39
C MET A 75 7.80 -0.95 4.58
N ASN A 76 8.96 -1.15 5.18
CA ASN A 76 9.32 -2.40 5.83
C ASN A 76 8.92 -2.36 7.30
N LEU A 77 8.26 -3.40 7.77
CA LEU A 77 7.96 -3.62 9.18
C LEU A 77 8.83 -4.76 9.70
N THR A 78 9.78 -4.44 10.57
CA THR A 78 10.60 -5.48 11.24
C THR A 78 9.74 -6.22 12.24
N THR A 79 9.59 -7.54 12.06
CA THR A 79 8.72 -8.40 12.87
C THR A 79 9.50 -9.30 13.83
N SER A 80 10.78 -9.56 13.54
CA SER A 80 11.72 -10.24 14.42
C SER A 80 13.17 -9.83 14.09
N ALA A 81 14.16 -10.43 14.75
CA ALA A 81 15.57 -10.24 14.41
C ALA A 81 15.97 -10.81 13.03
N ARG A 82 15.10 -11.63 12.42
CA ARG A 82 15.40 -12.40 11.20
C ARG A 82 14.22 -12.48 10.22
N SER A 83 13.26 -11.56 10.34
CA SER A 83 12.10 -11.44 9.46
C SER A 83 11.61 -9.99 9.38
N GLU A 84 11.08 -9.63 8.22
CA GLU A 84 10.44 -8.35 7.96
C GLU A 84 9.31 -8.51 6.95
N VAL A 85 8.36 -7.57 6.98
CA VAL A 85 7.19 -7.57 6.11
C VAL A 85 7.16 -6.27 5.31
N VAL A 86 7.13 -6.39 3.98
CA VAL A 86 6.83 -5.25 3.10
C VAL A 86 5.35 -4.97 3.21
N THR A 87 5.00 -3.73 3.56
CA THR A 87 3.64 -3.26 3.72
C THR A 87 3.42 -2.00 2.90
N GLU A 88 2.34 -1.98 2.13
CA GLU A 88 1.84 -0.76 1.48
C GLU A 88 0.48 -0.36 2.04
N VAL A 89 0.32 0.94 2.26
CA VAL A 89 -0.93 1.56 2.69
C VAL A 89 -1.30 2.65 1.69
N TRP A 90 -2.44 2.50 1.04
CA TRP A 90 -2.96 3.47 0.07
C TRP A 90 -4.17 4.17 0.65
N LEU A 91 -4.08 5.50 0.77
CA LEU A 91 -5.05 6.36 1.42
C LEU A 91 -5.69 7.26 0.35
N PRO A 92 -6.91 7.00 -0.14
CA PRO A 92 -7.53 7.79 -1.20
C PRO A 92 -8.02 9.16 -0.71
N GLU A 93 -8.01 10.18 -1.56
CA GLU A 93 -8.58 11.50 -1.23
C GLU A 93 -10.07 11.38 -0.87
N LYS A 94 -10.83 10.63 -1.68
CA LYS A 94 -12.24 10.31 -1.42
C LYS A 94 -12.39 9.08 -0.55
N TRP A 95 -12.06 9.22 0.73
CA TRP A 95 -12.16 8.12 1.69
C TRP A 95 -13.56 7.95 2.29
N ASN A 96 -14.13 6.75 2.16
CA ASN A 96 -15.46 6.37 2.65
C ASN A 96 -15.51 6.06 4.16
N GLY A 97 -14.38 6.19 4.87
CA GLY A 97 -14.27 5.92 6.30
C GLY A 97 -13.90 4.48 6.66
N ARG A 98 -13.72 3.59 5.68
CA ARG A 98 -13.41 2.16 5.91
C ARG A 98 -11.99 1.81 5.51
N LEU A 99 -11.40 0.90 6.27
CA LEU A 99 -10.14 0.24 5.92
C LEU A 99 -10.45 -1.13 5.32
N VAL A 100 -9.70 -1.51 4.29
CA VAL A 100 -9.64 -2.89 3.81
C VAL A 100 -8.21 -3.39 3.84
N THR A 101 -8.04 -4.61 4.31
CA THR A 101 -6.77 -5.34 4.16
C THR A 101 -6.96 -6.36 3.07
N VAL A 102 -6.11 -6.26 2.04
CA VAL A 102 -6.05 -7.21 0.94
C VAL A 102 -5.02 -8.28 1.27
N ALA A 103 -5.34 -9.51 0.89
CA ALA A 103 -4.45 -10.65 1.10
C ALA A 103 -4.46 -11.58 -0.12
N GLY A 104 -3.28 -12.09 -0.43
CA GLY A 104 -3.04 -12.99 -1.55
C GLY A 104 -3.52 -14.42 -1.38
N GLY A 105 -3.00 -15.31 -2.22
CA GLY A 105 -3.36 -16.73 -2.25
C GLY A 105 -2.14 -17.65 -2.36
N GLY A 106 -2.35 -18.95 -2.19
CA GLY A 106 -1.26 -19.93 -2.21
C GLY A 106 -0.24 -19.70 -1.10
N LEU A 107 1.04 -19.81 -1.44
CA LEU A 107 2.18 -19.48 -0.57
C LEU A 107 2.84 -18.16 -1.00
N ASP A 108 2.08 -17.28 -1.65
CA ASP A 108 2.65 -16.05 -2.19
C ASP A 108 3.13 -15.10 -1.10
N GLY A 109 4.21 -14.41 -1.43
CA GLY A 109 4.76 -13.27 -0.71
C GLY A 109 4.67 -12.04 -1.58
N CYS A 110 3.47 -11.77 -2.10
CA CYS A 110 3.22 -10.73 -3.10
C CYS A 110 2.26 -9.69 -2.53
N VAL A 111 2.54 -8.40 -2.79
CA VAL A 111 1.54 -7.36 -2.54
C VAL A 111 0.56 -7.36 -3.72
N HIS A 112 -0.74 -7.51 -3.43
CA HIS A 112 -1.81 -7.59 -4.43
C HIS A 112 -2.29 -6.20 -4.84
N TYR A 113 -1.47 -5.53 -5.66
CA TYR A 113 -1.68 -4.13 -6.06
C TYR A 113 -2.99 -3.91 -6.83
N GLU A 114 -3.43 -4.88 -7.63
CA GLU A 114 -4.71 -4.84 -8.34
C GLU A 114 -5.90 -4.69 -7.39
N ASP A 115 -5.89 -5.40 -6.27
CA ASP A 115 -6.95 -5.37 -5.26
C ASP A 115 -6.89 -4.07 -4.46
N MET A 116 -5.68 -3.58 -4.17
CA MET A 116 -5.50 -2.25 -3.55
C MET A 116 -6.01 -1.14 -4.47
N ALA A 117 -5.72 -1.21 -5.78
CA ALA A 117 -6.20 -0.24 -6.76
C ALA A 117 -7.73 -0.30 -6.90
N TYR A 118 -8.31 -1.49 -6.88
CA TYR A 118 -9.75 -1.68 -6.87
C TYR A 118 -10.39 -1.09 -5.61
N ALA A 119 -9.88 -1.44 -4.43
CA ALA A 119 -10.37 -0.96 -3.15
C ALA A 119 -10.35 0.57 -3.04
N THR A 120 -9.23 1.20 -3.40
CA THR A 120 -9.07 2.65 -3.33
C THR A 120 -9.96 3.39 -4.32
N ALA A 121 -10.21 2.82 -5.51
CA ALA A 121 -11.20 3.35 -6.45
C ALA A 121 -12.63 3.34 -5.88
N HIS A 122 -12.93 2.44 -4.94
CA HIS A 122 -14.20 2.38 -4.19
C HIS A 122 -14.15 3.15 -2.85
N GLY A 123 -13.12 3.98 -2.65
CA GLY A 123 -12.99 4.88 -1.51
C GLY A 123 -12.54 4.19 -0.22
N PHE A 124 -12.11 2.93 -0.25
CA PHE A 124 -11.49 2.30 0.91
C PHE A 124 -10.04 2.76 1.03
N ALA A 125 -9.57 2.98 2.26
CA ALA A 125 -8.14 2.91 2.50
C ALA A 125 -7.72 1.44 2.44
N ALA A 126 -6.65 1.14 1.70
CA ALA A 126 -6.23 -0.23 1.44
C ALA A 126 -4.87 -0.51 2.08
N VAL A 127 -4.71 -1.70 2.64
CA VAL A 127 -3.45 -2.23 3.16
C VAL A 127 -3.14 -3.53 2.43
N GLY A 128 -1.93 -3.65 1.89
CA GLY A 128 -1.41 -4.90 1.34
C GLY A 128 -0.05 -5.22 1.95
N THR A 129 0.26 -6.52 2.07
CA THR A 129 1.56 -6.98 2.57
C THR A 129 2.10 -8.11 1.70
N ASN A 130 3.42 -8.31 1.71
CA ASN A 130 4.06 -9.44 1.04
C ASN A 130 4.08 -10.72 1.90
N ASN A 131 3.24 -10.83 2.93
CA ASN A 131 3.19 -12.00 3.83
C ASN A 131 4.51 -12.39 4.53
N GLY A 132 5.56 -11.55 4.51
CA GLY A 132 6.85 -11.82 5.17
C GLY A 132 7.94 -12.43 4.28
N HIS A 133 7.68 -12.63 2.99
CA HIS A 133 8.69 -13.09 2.03
C HIS A 133 8.40 -12.58 0.61
N ALA A 134 9.28 -12.88 -0.34
CA ALA A 134 9.13 -12.46 -1.73
C ALA A 134 8.91 -13.67 -2.65
N GLY A 135 8.06 -13.51 -3.66
CA GLY A 135 7.79 -14.53 -4.68
C GLY A 135 6.71 -15.52 -4.26
N THR A 136 6.53 -16.59 -5.05
CA THR A 136 5.37 -17.49 -4.96
C THR A 136 5.69 -18.88 -4.40
N THR A 137 6.87 -19.04 -3.81
CA THR A 137 7.34 -20.33 -3.25
C THR A 137 7.55 -20.24 -1.74
N GLY A 138 7.63 -21.39 -1.07
CA GLY A 138 7.90 -21.47 0.36
C GLY A 138 9.38 -21.63 0.73
N ILE A 139 10.33 -21.35 -0.16
CA ILE A 139 11.76 -21.59 0.12
C ILE A 139 12.26 -20.76 1.31
N GLN A 140 11.68 -19.57 1.52
CA GLN A 140 12.02 -18.69 2.63
C GLN A 140 11.55 -19.21 4.00
N PHE A 141 10.66 -20.21 4.03
CA PHE A 141 10.26 -20.90 5.26
C PHE A 141 11.33 -21.87 5.75
N LEU A 142 12.22 -22.32 4.85
CA LEU A 142 13.23 -23.30 5.18
C LEU A 142 14.16 -22.76 6.27
N ASN A 143 14.19 -23.47 7.40
CA ASN A 143 14.98 -23.10 8.58
C ASN A 143 14.64 -21.72 9.16
N ASN A 144 13.50 -21.10 8.83
CA ASN A 144 13.10 -19.79 9.30
C ASN A 144 11.65 -19.73 9.79
N GLU A 145 11.46 -20.11 11.06
CA GLU A 145 10.15 -20.09 11.72
C GLU A 145 9.55 -18.68 11.81
N ASP A 146 10.35 -17.62 11.90
CA ASP A 146 9.83 -16.26 11.99
C ASP A 146 9.12 -15.82 10.72
N VAL A 147 9.59 -16.26 9.54
CA VAL A 147 8.92 -16.03 8.26
C VAL A 147 7.64 -16.88 8.16
N VAL A 148 7.64 -18.09 8.74
CA VAL A 148 6.42 -18.91 8.85
C VAL A 148 5.38 -18.21 9.74
N ILE A 149 5.79 -17.58 10.84
CA ILE A 149 4.88 -16.81 11.71
C ILE A 149 4.33 -15.57 10.99
N ASP A 150 5.19 -14.86 10.24
CA ASP A 150 4.77 -13.74 9.40
C ASP A 150 3.71 -14.16 8.39
N PHE A 151 3.97 -15.24 7.66
CA PHE A 151 3.02 -15.80 6.72
C PHE A 151 1.73 -16.27 7.40
N SER A 152 1.82 -16.94 8.54
CA SER A 152 0.66 -17.54 9.20
C SER A 152 -0.37 -16.51 9.65
N TRP A 153 0.06 -15.39 10.25
CA TRP A 153 -0.86 -14.36 10.74
C TRP A 153 -0.23 -12.98 10.89
N ARG A 154 1.07 -12.90 11.23
CA ARG A 154 1.67 -11.68 11.77
C ARG A 154 1.78 -10.59 10.72
N ALA A 155 2.09 -10.91 9.46
CA ALA A 155 2.19 -9.93 8.38
C ALA A 155 0.90 -9.12 8.19
N LEU A 156 -0.24 -9.81 8.07
CA LEU A 156 -1.55 -9.16 7.92
C LEU A 156 -1.89 -8.32 9.16
N HIS A 157 -1.63 -8.86 10.35
CA HIS A 157 -1.91 -8.14 11.59
C HIS A 157 -1.10 -6.84 11.70
N VAL A 158 0.22 -6.89 11.48
CA VAL A 158 1.06 -5.69 11.59
C VAL A 158 0.72 -4.67 10.51
N GLY A 159 0.35 -5.13 9.30
CA GLY A 159 -0.14 -4.26 8.23
C GLY A 159 -1.43 -3.53 8.62
N VAL A 160 -2.42 -4.24 9.19
CA VAL A 160 -3.68 -3.63 9.67
C VAL A 160 -3.40 -2.57 10.75
N VAL A 161 -2.51 -2.87 11.69
CA VAL A 161 -2.13 -1.93 12.77
C VAL A 161 -1.50 -0.67 12.18
N ALA A 162 -0.53 -0.82 11.27
CA ALA A 162 0.11 0.30 10.58
C ALA A 162 -0.90 1.14 9.79
N GLY A 163 -1.80 0.50 9.04
CA GLY A 163 -2.86 1.17 8.28
C GLY A 163 -3.79 2.00 9.17
N LYS A 164 -4.21 1.47 10.33
CA LYS A 164 -5.03 2.22 11.29
C LYS A 164 -4.32 3.43 11.88
N GLN A 165 -3.02 3.33 12.15
CA GLN A 165 -2.22 4.44 12.66
C GLN A 165 -2.06 5.55 11.60
N LEU A 166 -1.74 5.18 10.35
CA LEU A 166 -1.62 6.12 9.24
C LEU A 166 -2.97 6.77 8.90
N LEU A 167 -4.07 6.04 8.97
CA LEU A 167 -5.42 6.59 8.81
C LEU A 167 -5.69 7.73 9.78
N GLN A 168 -5.39 7.52 11.06
CA GLN A 168 -5.56 8.53 12.09
C GLN A 168 -4.66 9.75 11.83
N SER A 169 -3.44 9.53 11.34
CA SER A 169 -2.52 10.62 10.98
C SER A 169 -2.99 11.41 9.76
N MET A 170 -3.49 10.74 8.73
CA MET A 170 -3.91 11.35 7.46
C MET A 170 -5.26 12.05 7.57
N TYR A 171 -6.30 11.35 8.04
CA TYR A 171 -7.67 11.86 8.03
C TYR A 171 -8.14 12.43 9.37
N LYS A 172 -7.27 12.43 10.38
CA LYS A 172 -7.54 12.91 11.75
C LYS A 172 -8.73 12.22 12.43
N ARG A 173 -9.16 11.08 11.92
CA ARG A 173 -10.28 10.28 12.44
C ARG A 173 -10.02 8.78 12.21
N PRO A 174 -10.53 7.90 13.09
CA PRO A 174 -10.36 6.46 12.94
C PRO A 174 -11.28 5.91 11.84
N ALA A 175 -10.98 4.70 11.36
CA ALA A 175 -11.89 3.97 10.49
C ALA A 175 -13.20 3.60 11.24
N THR A 176 -14.34 3.76 10.58
CA THR A 176 -15.66 3.34 11.10
C THR A 176 -15.91 1.85 10.95
N GLY A 177 -15.07 1.17 10.15
CA GLY A 177 -15.08 -0.28 9.98
C GLY A 177 -13.79 -0.77 9.32
N SER A 178 -13.43 -2.03 9.57
CA SER A 178 -12.29 -2.71 8.96
C SER A 178 -12.80 -3.97 8.28
N VAL A 179 -12.57 -4.09 6.99
CA VAL A 179 -12.96 -5.24 6.17
C VAL A 179 -11.70 -6.01 5.79
N PHE A 180 -11.82 -7.32 5.67
CA PHE A 180 -10.79 -8.16 5.12
C PHE A 180 -11.26 -8.70 3.77
N PHE A 181 -10.42 -8.55 2.74
CA PHE A 181 -10.70 -8.99 1.38
C PHE A 181 -9.59 -9.93 0.92
N GLY A 182 -9.89 -11.22 0.91
CA GLY A 182 -8.96 -12.27 0.52
C GLY A 182 -9.66 -13.31 -0.35
N CYS A 183 -8.86 -14.03 -1.14
CA CYS A 183 -9.32 -15.12 -1.99
C CYS A 183 -8.40 -16.35 -1.78
N SER A 184 -8.95 -17.57 -1.87
CA SER A 184 -8.21 -18.84 -1.71
C SER A 184 -7.59 -19.03 -0.31
N THR A 185 -6.27 -19.24 -0.17
CA THR A 185 -5.56 -19.52 1.11
C THR A 185 -5.90 -18.54 2.23
N ARG A 186 -6.32 -17.32 1.87
CA ARG A 186 -6.63 -16.25 2.81
C ARG A 186 -8.14 -16.00 2.97
N GLY A 187 -9.02 -16.79 2.35
CA GLY A 187 -10.49 -16.68 2.50
C GLY A 187 -11.05 -17.25 3.80
#